data_AF-A0A074ZKD1-F1
#
_entry.id   AF-A0A074ZKD1-F1
#
_cell.length_a   1.000
_cell.length_b   1.000
_cell.length_c   1.000
_cell.angle_alpha   90.00
_cell.angle_beta   90.00
_cell.angle_gamma   90.00
#
_symmetry.space_group_name_H-M   'P 1'
#
loop_
_entity.id
_entity.type
_entity.pdbx_description
1 polymer ?
#
loop_
_entity_poly.entity_id
_entity_poly.type
_entity_poly.pdbx_seq_one_letter_code
_entity_poly.pdbx_strand_id
1 'polypeptide(L)'
;MTRDDLFTTNASVVAQLAHACALNCPKAMICVVTNPVNSTVPIAAEIMRRHGVFDPQRLFGVTTLDIIRSNTFIAEAKGLDVQKVSCPVIGGHSGITILPVISQCSPTVSFPQNEREQLTHRIQNAGTEVVEAKAGAGSATLSMAYAGVRFVTSLMEAMNGRKGVVECTFVHGEVSECEFFAAPIALGVNGVEKNMGIGKLNEYEIQLLQKLIPELQKNIKRGKEFAATFKPQ
;
A
#
# COMPACT_ATOMS: atom_id res chain seq x y z
N MET A 1 17.90 -11.15 -11.18
CA MET A 1 17.02 -10.08 -11.68
C MET A 1 17.33 -8.83 -10.88
N THR A 2 17.68 -7.72 -11.54
CA THR A 2 17.87 -6.44 -10.85
C THR A 2 16.52 -5.85 -10.43
N ARG A 3 16.53 -4.83 -9.55
CA ARG A 3 15.29 -4.10 -9.20
C ARG A 3 14.62 -3.46 -10.43
N ASP A 4 15.42 -3.03 -11.41
CA ASP A 4 14.92 -2.42 -12.65
C ASP A 4 14.36 -3.44 -13.63
N ASP A 5 14.96 -4.63 -13.73
CA ASP A 5 14.40 -5.73 -14.51
C ASP A 5 13.02 -6.12 -13.97
N LEU A 6 12.91 -6.26 -12.63
CA LEU A 6 11.67 -6.60 -11.96
C LEU A 6 10.59 -5.54 -12.22
N PHE A 7 10.94 -4.25 -12.14
CA PHE A 7 10.03 -3.17 -12.49
C PHE A 7 9.53 -3.32 -13.93
N THR A 8 10.41 -3.50 -14.90
CA THR A 8 10.05 -3.50 -16.33
C THR A 8 9.13 -4.66 -16.68
N THR A 9 9.43 -5.86 -16.18
CA THR A 9 8.58 -7.05 -16.37
C THR A 9 7.20 -6.83 -15.77
N ASN A 10 7.14 -6.42 -14.50
CA ASN A 10 5.87 -6.26 -13.81
C ASN A 10 5.04 -5.08 -14.31
N ALA A 11 5.69 -3.98 -14.70
CA ALA A 11 5.05 -2.82 -15.29
C ALA A 11 4.32 -3.20 -16.59
N SER A 12 4.94 -4.01 -17.44
CA SER A 12 4.33 -4.52 -18.68
C SER A 12 3.12 -5.40 -18.39
N VAL A 13 3.23 -6.32 -17.44
CA VAL A 13 2.12 -7.20 -17.02
C VAL A 13 0.95 -6.38 -16.48
N VAL A 14 1.21 -5.43 -15.57
CA VAL A 14 0.16 -4.59 -14.97
C VAL A 14 -0.51 -3.71 -16.02
N ALA A 15 0.25 -3.13 -16.95
CA ALA A 15 -0.31 -2.30 -18.02
C ALA A 15 -1.23 -3.12 -18.95
N GLN A 16 -0.83 -4.33 -19.32
CA GLN A 16 -1.66 -5.24 -20.13
C GLN A 16 -2.94 -5.66 -19.39
N LEU A 17 -2.84 -6.05 -18.12
CA LEU A 17 -4.00 -6.44 -17.33
C LEU A 17 -4.94 -5.27 -17.05
N ALA A 18 -4.41 -4.08 -16.74
CA ALA A 18 -5.20 -2.87 -16.57
C ALA A 18 -5.92 -2.46 -17.87
N HIS A 19 -5.28 -2.64 -19.02
CA HIS A 19 -5.91 -2.44 -20.32
C HIS A 19 -7.09 -3.39 -20.54
N ALA A 20 -6.89 -4.68 -20.26
CA ALA A 20 -7.96 -5.67 -20.36
C ALA A 20 -9.12 -5.36 -19.40
N CYS A 21 -8.83 -4.98 -18.14
CA CYS A 21 -9.85 -4.57 -17.17
C CYS A 21 -10.61 -3.32 -17.64
N ALA A 22 -9.92 -2.33 -18.19
CA ALA A 22 -10.54 -1.11 -18.71
C ALA A 22 -11.55 -1.40 -19.83
N LEU A 23 -11.25 -2.36 -20.70
CA LEU A 23 -12.14 -2.76 -21.80
C LEU A 23 -13.32 -3.63 -21.35
N ASN A 24 -13.10 -4.53 -20.39
CA ASN A 24 -14.05 -5.61 -20.10
C ASN A 24 -14.83 -5.43 -18.79
N CYS A 25 -14.25 -4.78 -17.79
CA CYS A 25 -14.85 -4.59 -16.48
C CYS A 25 -14.51 -3.22 -15.85
N PRO A 26 -14.77 -2.09 -16.53
CA PRO A 26 -14.31 -0.76 -16.12
C PRO A 26 -14.83 -0.28 -14.75
N LYS A 27 -15.87 -0.93 -14.22
CA LYS A 27 -16.47 -0.61 -12.91
C LYS A 27 -16.06 -1.59 -11.80
N ALA A 28 -15.21 -2.58 -12.09
CA ALA A 28 -14.70 -3.50 -11.08
C ALA A 28 -13.79 -2.78 -10.07
N MET A 29 -13.70 -3.33 -8.86
CA MET A 29 -12.67 -2.92 -7.91
C MET A 29 -11.35 -3.57 -8.30
N ILE A 30 -10.33 -2.77 -8.60
CA ILE A 30 -9.03 -3.24 -9.04
C ILE A 30 -8.06 -3.18 -7.85
N CYS A 31 -7.62 -4.36 -7.40
CA CYS A 31 -6.66 -4.49 -6.30
C CYS A 31 -5.29 -4.91 -6.83
N VAL A 32 -4.35 -3.96 -6.90
CA VAL A 32 -2.98 -4.17 -7.38
C VAL A 32 -2.09 -4.63 -6.22
N VAL A 33 -1.62 -5.87 -6.32
CA VAL A 33 -0.61 -6.47 -5.41
C VAL A 33 0.78 -6.48 -6.06
N THR A 34 0.83 -6.45 -7.39
CA THR A 34 2.07 -6.58 -8.16
C THR A 34 3.07 -5.49 -7.81
N ASN A 35 4.26 -5.89 -7.39
CA ASN A 35 5.34 -4.96 -7.04
C ASN A 35 6.02 -4.34 -8.27
N PRO A 36 6.58 -3.13 -8.16
CA PRO A 36 6.49 -2.24 -7.00
C PRO A 36 5.16 -1.45 -6.98
N VAL A 37 4.35 -1.62 -5.92
CA VAL A 37 3.00 -1.02 -5.80
C VAL A 37 3.01 0.51 -6.00
N ASN A 38 4.05 1.19 -5.48
CA ASN A 38 4.24 2.63 -5.62
C ASN A 38 4.29 3.12 -7.08
N SER A 39 4.57 2.24 -8.05
CA SER A 39 4.61 2.55 -9.48
C SER A 39 3.55 1.81 -10.29
N THR A 40 3.21 0.57 -9.92
CA THR A 40 2.23 -0.24 -10.66
C THR A 40 0.80 0.28 -10.52
N VAL A 41 0.44 0.89 -9.38
CA VAL A 41 -0.84 1.58 -9.22
C VAL A 41 -0.95 2.81 -10.15
N PRO A 42 0.04 3.73 -10.17
CA PRO A 42 0.07 4.81 -11.17
C PRO A 42 0.02 4.31 -12.61
N ILE A 43 0.67 3.18 -12.95
CA ILE A 43 0.56 2.56 -14.28
C ILE A 43 -0.89 2.20 -14.57
N ALA A 44 -1.53 1.44 -13.68
CA ALA A 44 -2.93 1.04 -13.87
C ALA A 44 -3.86 2.25 -14.03
N ALA A 45 -3.67 3.29 -13.20
CA ALA A 45 -4.43 4.53 -13.30
C ALA A 45 -4.27 5.20 -14.67
N GLU A 46 -3.04 5.38 -15.15
CA GLU A 46 -2.76 6.02 -16.44
C GLU A 46 -3.29 5.20 -17.63
N ILE A 47 -3.24 3.88 -17.56
CA ILE A 47 -3.86 3.03 -18.58
C ILE A 47 -5.37 3.22 -18.58
N MET A 48 -6.04 3.18 -17.42
CA MET A 48 -7.48 3.41 -17.34
C MET A 48 -7.88 4.83 -17.78
N ARG A 49 -7.04 5.85 -17.51
CA ARG A 49 -7.27 7.24 -17.96
C ARG A 49 -7.31 7.36 -19.47
N ARG A 50 -6.44 6.64 -20.19
CA ARG A 50 -6.45 6.62 -21.68
C ARG A 50 -7.72 6.03 -22.27
N HIS A 51 -8.30 5.06 -21.56
CA HIS A 51 -9.59 4.46 -21.93
C HIS A 51 -10.78 5.31 -21.49
N GLY A 52 -10.56 6.42 -20.78
CA GLY A 52 -11.62 7.30 -20.29
C GLY A 52 -12.46 6.69 -19.16
N VAL A 53 -11.95 5.64 -18.48
CA VAL A 53 -12.71 4.86 -17.47
C VAL A 53 -12.05 4.87 -16.09
N PHE A 54 -11.04 5.71 -15.86
CA PHE A 54 -10.40 5.81 -14.55
C PHE A 54 -11.37 6.35 -13.49
N ASP A 55 -11.66 5.53 -12.49
CA ASP A 55 -12.40 5.90 -11.29
C ASP A 55 -11.45 5.78 -10.08
N PRO A 56 -11.03 6.90 -9.45
CA PRO A 56 -10.11 6.86 -8.32
C PRO A 56 -10.70 6.15 -7.09
N GLN A 57 -12.02 5.94 -7.03
CA GLN A 57 -12.67 5.21 -5.94
C GLN A 57 -12.52 3.69 -6.06
N ARG A 58 -12.05 3.17 -7.21
CA ARG A 58 -12.06 1.73 -7.51
C ARG A 58 -10.68 1.14 -7.77
N LEU A 59 -9.61 1.91 -7.64
CA LEU A 59 -8.24 1.44 -7.81
C LEU A 59 -7.48 1.47 -6.47
N PHE A 60 -6.98 0.31 -6.06
CA PHE A 60 -6.36 0.10 -4.75
C PHE A 60 -5.00 -0.58 -4.90
N GLY A 61 -3.95 0.01 -4.34
CA GLY A 61 -2.70 -0.68 -4.06
C GLY A 61 -2.76 -1.36 -2.70
N VAL A 62 -2.68 -2.70 -2.70
CA VAL A 62 -2.84 -3.49 -1.48
C VAL A 62 -1.58 -3.38 -0.62
N THR A 63 -1.63 -2.58 0.45
CA THR A 63 -0.54 -2.40 1.43
C THR A 63 -0.79 -3.09 2.76
N THR A 64 -1.85 -3.90 2.85
CA THR A 64 -2.32 -4.57 4.08
C THR A 64 -1.26 -5.43 4.75
N LEU A 65 -0.28 -5.95 4.01
CA LEU A 65 0.81 -6.74 4.58
C LEU A 65 1.69 -5.90 5.53
N ASP A 66 1.83 -4.60 5.28
CA ASP A 66 2.61 -3.73 6.16
C ASP A 66 1.87 -3.52 7.49
N ILE A 67 0.54 -3.35 7.46
CA ILE A 67 -0.31 -3.30 8.67
C ILE A 67 -0.16 -4.59 9.47
N ILE A 68 -0.23 -5.75 8.81
CA ILE A 68 -0.09 -7.05 9.48
C ILE A 68 1.28 -7.17 10.15
N ARG A 69 2.36 -6.78 9.46
CA ARG A 69 3.72 -6.78 10.02
C ARG A 69 3.86 -5.82 11.20
N SER A 70 3.37 -4.59 11.07
CA SER A 70 3.39 -3.60 12.14
C SER A 70 2.65 -4.11 13.37
N ASN A 71 1.44 -4.66 13.20
CA ASN A 71 0.67 -5.21 14.31
C ASN A 71 1.41 -6.36 14.99
N THR A 72 1.97 -7.29 14.22
CA THR A 72 2.74 -8.42 14.76
C THR A 72 3.95 -7.95 15.56
N PHE A 73 4.80 -7.07 14.99
CA PHE A 73 6.02 -6.65 15.67
C PHE A 73 5.75 -5.77 16.89
N ILE A 74 4.73 -4.91 16.84
CA ILE A 74 4.31 -4.11 18.01
C ILE A 74 3.77 -5.04 19.11
N ALA A 75 2.95 -6.03 18.74
CA ALA A 75 2.39 -6.99 19.69
C ALA A 75 3.49 -7.81 20.38
N GLU A 76 4.45 -8.33 19.60
CA GLU A 76 5.63 -9.03 20.12
C GLU A 76 6.41 -8.17 21.11
N ALA A 77 6.72 -6.93 20.74
CA ALA A 77 7.55 -6.04 21.55
C ALA A 77 6.87 -5.56 22.85
N LYS A 78 5.53 -5.61 22.93
CA LYS A 78 4.75 -5.20 24.11
C LYS A 78 4.06 -6.34 24.84
N GLY A 79 4.21 -7.59 24.39
CA GLY A 79 3.51 -8.74 24.95
C GLY A 79 1.98 -8.62 24.84
N LEU A 80 1.49 -8.03 23.74
CA LEU A 80 0.06 -7.85 23.48
C LEU A 80 -0.50 -8.97 22.61
N ASP A 81 -1.81 -9.14 22.66
CA ASP A 81 -2.53 -9.97 21.69
C ASP A 81 -2.57 -9.25 20.32
N VAL A 82 -1.93 -9.85 19.31
CA VAL A 82 -1.85 -9.30 17.95
C VAL A 82 -3.21 -9.03 17.32
N GLN A 83 -4.25 -9.79 17.70
CA GLN A 83 -5.61 -9.59 17.18
C GLN A 83 -6.25 -8.30 17.70
N LYS A 84 -5.70 -7.72 18.77
CA LYS A 84 -6.18 -6.47 19.38
C LYS A 84 -5.31 -5.26 19.03
N VAL A 85 -4.19 -5.48 18.31
CA VAL A 85 -3.29 -4.41 17.88
C VAL A 85 -3.68 -3.91 16.50
N SER A 86 -3.78 -2.59 16.35
CA SER A 86 -4.05 -1.91 15.09
C SER A 86 -3.18 -0.66 14.99
N CYS A 87 -2.10 -0.75 14.22
CA CYS A 87 -1.24 0.37 13.87
C CYS A 87 -1.49 0.79 12.42
N PRO A 88 -1.92 2.04 12.16
CA PRO A 88 -2.00 2.58 10.81
C PRO A 88 -0.61 2.63 10.16
N VAL A 89 -0.53 2.26 8.90
CA VAL A 89 0.68 2.39 8.07
C VAL A 89 0.31 3.20 6.85
N ILE A 90 1.02 4.32 6.65
CA ILE A 90 0.75 5.30 5.61
C ILE A 90 1.97 5.47 4.69
N GLY A 91 1.82 6.24 3.60
CA GLY A 91 2.89 6.51 2.65
C GLY A 91 2.81 5.64 1.40
N GLY A 92 3.71 4.66 1.28
CA GLY A 92 3.81 3.70 0.18
C GLY A 92 4.13 2.29 0.68
N HIS A 93 4.62 1.44 -0.21
CA HIS A 93 4.85 0.00 0.01
C HIS A 93 6.29 -0.45 -0.32
N SER A 94 7.27 0.43 -0.16
CA SER A 94 8.68 0.09 -0.44
C SER A 94 9.66 0.87 0.43
N GLY A 95 10.46 0.16 1.22
CA GLY A 95 11.52 0.73 2.05
C GLY A 95 11.04 1.90 2.89
N ILE A 96 11.72 3.05 2.78
CA ILE A 96 11.41 4.26 3.56
C ILE A 96 10.00 4.82 3.32
N THR A 97 9.33 4.42 2.23
CA THR A 97 7.96 4.87 1.95
C THR A 97 6.93 4.24 2.88
N ILE A 98 7.26 3.14 3.56
CA ILE A 98 6.40 2.50 4.56
C ILE A 98 6.54 3.27 5.88
N LEU A 99 5.50 3.99 6.31
CA LEU A 99 5.49 4.77 7.54
C LEU A 99 4.47 4.20 8.53
N PRO A 100 4.90 3.37 9.51
CA PRO A 100 4.05 2.95 10.62
C PRO A 100 3.82 4.12 11.59
N VAL A 101 2.57 4.53 11.76
CA VAL A 101 2.17 5.62 12.66
C VAL A 101 1.94 5.05 14.06
N ILE A 102 3.02 4.66 14.73
CA ILE A 102 2.98 4.01 16.05
C ILE A 102 2.27 4.89 17.07
N SER A 103 2.35 6.22 16.94
CA SER A 103 1.64 7.16 17.81
C SER A 103 0.11 7.06 17.74
N GLN A 104 -0.43 6.48 16.67
CA GLN A 104 -1.87 6.26 16.45
C GLN A 104 -2.25 4.78 16.62
N CYS A 105 -1.39 3.96 17.19
CA CYS A 105 -1.70 2.55 17.45
C CYS A 105 -2.81 2.40 18.50
N SER A 106 -3.66 1.39 18.32
CA SER A 106 -4.67 0.95 19.28
C SER A 106 -4.39 -0.51 19.67
N PRO A 107 -4.29 -0.86 20.97
CA PRO A 107 -4.24 0.05 22.11
C PRO A 107 -3.04 0.98 22.05
N THR A 108 -3.11 2.10 22.77
CA THR A 108 -2.01 3.06 22.82
C THR A 108 -0.74 2.39 23.32
N VAL A 109 0.33 2.48 22.54
CA VAL A 109 1.67 2.00 22.91
C VAL A 109 2.69 3.13 22.82
N SER A 110 3.71 3.07 23.66
CA SER A 110 4.85 3.98 23.59
C SER A 110 6.16 3.20 23.67
N PHE A 111 7.16 3.67 22.95
CA PHE A 111 8.49 3.09 22.87
C PHE A 111 9.52 4.20 23.11
N PRO A 112 10.62 3.91 23.82
CA PRO A 112 11.83 4.72 23.74
C PRO A 112 12.24 4.98 22.28
N GLN A 113 12.87 6.12 22.01
CA GLN A 113 13.17 6.55 20.64
C GLN A 113 14.01 5.53 19.86
N ASN A 114 15.03 4.94 20.50
CA ASN A 114 15.86 3.90 19.90
C ASN A 114 15.06 2.64 19.51
N GLU A 115 14.16 2.17 20.38
CA GLU A 115 13.30 1.02 20.10
C GLU A 115 12.31 1.33 18.98
N ARG A 116 11.75 2.55 18.97
CA ARG A 116 10.84 3.01 17.93
C ARG A 116 11.53 3.03 16.55
N GLU A 117 12.76 3.52 16.49
CA GLU A 117 13.55 3.55 15.26
C GLU A 117 13.88 2.14 14.76
N GLN A 118 14.30 1.24 15.65
CA GLN A 118 14.57 -0.16 15.32
C GLN A 118 13.31 -0.87 14.81
N LEU A 119 12.18 -0.66 15.47
CA LEU A 119 10.89 -1.24 15.08
C LEU A 119 10.43 -0.71 13.71
N THR A 120 10.56 0.61 13.49
CA THR A 120 10.26 1.23 12.19
C THR A 120 11.13 0.66 11.08
N HIS A 121 12.45 0.55 11.32
CA HIS A 121 13.39 -0.04 10.38
C HIS A 121 13.04 -1.50 10.05
N ARG A 122 12.70 -2.31 11.06
CA ARG A 122 12.27 -3.71 10.87
C ARG A 122 10.99 -3.78 10.02
N ILE A 123 10.00 -2.92 10.28
CA ILE A 123 8.75 -2.85 9.48
C ILE A 123 9.07 -2.54 8.01
N GLN A 124 9.91 -1.53 7.76
CA GLN A 124 10.31 -1.12 6.40
C GLN A 124 11.08 -2.20 5.64
N ASN A 125 11.83 -3.05 6.35
CA ASN A 125 12.69 -4.09 5.77
C ASN A 125 12.15 -5.51 5.88
N ALA A 126 10.97 -5.72 6.47
CA ALA A 126 10.38 -7.05 6.65
C ALA A 126 10.13 -7.80 5.34
N GLY A 127 10.01 -7.10 4.21
CA GLY A 127 10.02 -7.71 2.88
C GLY A 127 11.36 -8.36 2.55
N THR A 128 12.44 -7.62 2.79
CA THR A 128 13.83 -8.05 2.58
C THR A 128 14.20 -9.20 3.52
N GLU A 129 13.83 -9.13 4.80
CA GLU A 129 14.08 -10.20 5.78
C GLU A 129 13.51 -11.55 5.31
N VAL A 130 12.33 -11.55 4.69
CA VAL A 130 11.72 -12.79 4.14
C VAL A 130 12.47 -13.30 2.91
N VAL A 131 12.95 -12.41 2.04
CA VAL A 131 13.75 -12.79 0.86
C VAL A 131 15.07 -13.42 1.30
N GLU A 132 15.73 -12.82 2.29
CA GLU A 132 16.97 -13.32 2.87
C GLU A 132 16.77 -14.67 3.57
N ALA A 133 15.71 -14.80 4.37
CA ALA A 133 15.35 -16.06 5.02
C ALA A 133 15.02 -17.18 4.02
N LYS A 134 14.54 -16.83 2.83
CA LYS A 134 14.32 -17.75 1.71
C LYS A 134 15.54 -17.93 0.80
N ALA A 135 16.71 -17.42 1.20
CA ALA A 135 17.96 -17.47 0.42
C ALA A 135 17.79 -16.98 -1.04
N GLY A 136 16.95 -15.96 -1.26
CA GLY A 136 16.68 -15.41 -2.58
C GLY A 136 15.70 -16.22 -3.45
N ALA A 137 15.15 -17.34 -2.95
CA ALA A 137 14.19 -18.19 -3.67
C ALA A 137 12.76 -17.60 -3.75
N GLY A 138 12.64 -16.27 -3.72
CA GLY A 138 11.37 -15.53 -3.76
C GLY A 138 11.09 -14.72 -2.49
N SER A 139 9.94 -14.04 -2.49
CA SER A 139 9.52 -13.13 -1.41
C SER A 139 8.36 -13.73 -0.58
N ALA A 140 7.71 -12.89 0.23
CA ALA A 140 6.54 -13.26 1.02
C ALA A 140 5.39 -13.73 0.12
N THR A 141 4.95 -14.98 0.32
CA THR A 141 3.85 -15.60 -0.44
C THR A 141 2.65 -15.85 0.46
N LEU A 142 2.79 -16.65 1.52
CA LEU A 142 1.70 -17.02 2.42
C LEU A 142 1.13 -15.82 3.18
N SER A 143 1.98 -14.98 3.76
CA SER A 143 1.54 -13.78 4.48
C SER A 143 0.94 -12.73 3.52
N MET A 144 1.44 -12.65 2.28
CA MET A 144 0.84 -11.79 1.26
C MET A 144 -0.54 -12.32 0.81
N ALA A 145 -0.70 -13.64 0.67
CA ALA A 145 -2.01 -14.24 0.38
C ALA A 145 -3.02 -13.93 1.49
N TYR A 146 -2.62 -14.09 2.75
CA TYR A 146 -3.46 -13.70 3.90
C TYR A 146 -3.83 -12.21 3.88
N ALA A 147 -2.86 -11.33 3.62
CA ALA A 147 -3.10 -9.89 3.50
C ALA A 147 -4.06 -9.53 2.35
N GLY A 148 -3.91 -10.17 1.19
CA GLY A 148 -4.81 -9.99 0.05
C GLY A 148 -6.23 -10.45 0.34
N VAL A 149 -6.40 -11.63 0.95
CA VAL A 149 -7.71 -12.15 1.34
C VAL A 149 -8.38 -11.22 2.35
N ARG A 150 -7.64 -10.74 3.36
CA ARG A 150 -8.16 -9.77 4.33
C ARG A 150 -8.69 -8.51 3.62
N PHE A 151 -7.87 -7.89 2.77
CA PHE A 151 -8.27 -6.65 2.08
C PHE A 151 -9.51 -6.84 1.19
N VAL A 152 -9.53 -7.91 0.39
CA VAL A 152 -10.66 -8.20 -0.50
C VAL A 152 -11.91 -8.54 0.31
N THR A 153 -11.78 -9.23 1.45
CA THR A 153 -12.91 -9.49 2.35
C THR A 153 -13.49 -8.20 2.89
N SER A 154 -12.68 -7.30 3.44
CA SER A 154 -13.11 -5.98 3.91
C SER A 154 -13.84 -5.21 2.80
N LEU A 155 -13.28 -5.21 1.59
CA LEU A 155 -13.89 -4.56 0.42
C LEU A 155 -15.24 -5.18 0.04
N MET A 156 -15.37 -6.51 0.02
CA MET A 156 -16.63 -7.20 -0.26
C MET A 156 -17.69 -6.92 0.82
N GLU A 157 -17.31 -6.88 2.09
CA GLU A 157 -18.23 -6.53 3.17
C GLU A 157 -18.77 -5.10 3.01
N ALA A 158 -17.89 -4.14 2.70
CA ALA A 158 -18.28 -2.76 2.42
C ALA A 158 -19.18 -2.64 1.18
N MET A 159 -18.87 -3.39 0.12
CA MET A 159 -19.72 -3.49 -1.08
C MET A 159 -21.12 -4.02 -0.77
N ASN A 160 -21.23 -4.94 0.20
CA ASN A 160 -22.51 -5.45 0.71
C ASN A 160 -23.21 -4.50 1.70
N GLY A 161 -22.70 -3.28 1.89
CA GLY A 161 -23.34 -2.24 2.70
C GLY A 161 -22.94 -2.25 4.18
N ARG A 162 -21.94 -3.06 4.59
CA ARG A 162 -21.37 -2.99 5.94
C ARG A 162 -20.73 -1.61 6.14
N LYS A 163 -21.19 -0.88 7.15
CA LYS A 163 -20.63 0.44 7.51
C LYS A 163 -19.41 0.30 8.41
N GLY A 164 -18.55 1.32 8.38
CA GLY A 164 -17.39 1.42 9.28
C GLY A 164 -16.23 0.49 8.93
N VAL A 165 -16.18 -0.05 7.71
CA VAL A 165 -15.04 -0.83 7.24
C VAL A 165 -13.92 0.14 6.88
N VAL A 166 -12.77 -0.01 7.54
CA VAL A 166 -11.59 0.84 7.30
C VAL A 166 -10.37 -0.03 7.06
N GLU A 167 -9.63 0.24 5.98
CA GLU A 167 -8.35 -0.40 5.68
C GLU A 167 -7.35 0.66 5.20
N CYS A 168 -6.06 0.45 5.49
CA CYS A 168 -5.01 1.25 4.86
C CYS A 168 -4.73 0.70 3.46
N THR A 169 -4.73 1.58 2.46
CA THR A 169 -4.50 1.22 1.06
C THR A 169 -3.92 2.38 0.27
N PHE A 170 -3.07 2.09 -0.71
CA PHE A 170 -2.43 3.08 -1.59
C PHE A 170 -3.39 3.49 -2.71
N VAL A 171 -3.91 4.71 -2.66
CA VAL A 171 -4.98 5.19 -3.55
C VAL A 171 -4.66 6.57 -4.10
N HIS A 172 -5.36 6.95 -5.17
CA HIS A 172 -5.31 8.32 -5.69
C HIS A 172 -6.04 9.27 -4.74
N GLY A 173 -5.46 10.44 -4.41
CA GLY A 173 -6.13 11.45 -3.59
C GLY A 173 -5.22 12.56 -3.09
N GLU A 174 -5.82 13.53 -2.38
CA GLU A 174 -5.17 14.78 -1.95
C GLU A 174 -4.69 14.76 -0.50
N VAL A 175 -4.35 13.58 0.04
CA VAL A 175 -3.92 13.43 1.44
C VAL A 175 -2.51 13.97 1.69
N SER A 176 -1.73 14.12 0.62
CA SER A 176 -0.36 14.61 0.65
C SER A 176 -0.05 15.32 -0.67
N GLU A 177 1.19 15.79 -0.81
CA GLU A 177 1.73 16.32 -2.06
C GLU A 177 1.98 15.24 -3.13
N CYS A 178 1.74 13.96 -2.82
CA CYS A 178 1.80 12.86 -3.76
C CYS A 178 0.40 12.55 -4.31
N GLU A 179 0.29 12.41 -5.64
CA GLU A 179 -0.96 12.05 -6.33
C GLU A 179 -1.55 10.71 -5.85
N PHE A 180 -0.68 9.79 -5.41
CA PHE A 180 -1.06 8.54 -4.79
C PHE A 180 -0.40 8.42 -3.42
N PHE A 181 -1.16 7.95 -2.42
CA PHE A 181 -0.68 7.83 -1.06
C PHE A 181 -1.47 6.76 -0.30
N ALA A 182 -0.79 6.00 0.56
CA ALA A 182 -1.42 5.04 1.46
C ALA A 182 -1.90 5.76 2.72
N ALA A 183 -3.18 5.63 3.02
CA ALA A 183 -3.82 6.19 4.20
C ALA A 183 -4.98 5.29 4.66
N PRO A 184 -5.51 5.45 5.88
CA PRO A 184 -6.73 4.78 6.28
C PRO A 184 -7.91 5.26 5.42
N ILE A 185 -8.58 4.32 4.75
CA ILE A 185 -9.71 4.57 3.87
C ILE A 185 -10.95 3.90 4.45
N ALA A 186 -12.00 4.67 4.65
CA ALA A 186 -13.34 4.12 4.82
C ALA A 186 -13.82 3.58 3.47
N LEU A 187 -14.14 2.28 3.44
CA LEU A 187 -14.66 1.59 2.28
C LEU A 187 -16.19 1.58 2.35
N GLY A 188 -16.83 1.72 1.18
CA GLY A 188 -18.29 1.65 1.03
C GLY A 188 -18.71 0.92 -0.24
N VAL A 189 -19.99 1.05 -0.59
CA VAL A 189 -20.62 0.31 -1.70
C VAL A 189 -19.91 0.53 -3.05
N ASN A 190 -19.33 1.72 -3.24
CA ASN A 190 -18.65 2.13 -4.46
C ASN A 190 -17.11 2.18 -4.34
N GLY A 191 -16.53 1.53 -3.34
CA GLY A 191 -15.09 1.50 -3.12
C GLY A 191 -14.65 2.52 -2.07
N VAL A 192 -13.75 3.44 -2.41
CA VAL A 192 -13.33 4.52 -1.50
C VAL A 192 -14.53 5.42 -1.18
N GLU A 193 -15.01 5.38 0.07
CA GLU A 193 -16.08 6.27 0.55
C GLU A 193 -15.49 7.55 1.15
N LYS A 194 -14.46 7.42 1.99
CA LYS A 194 -13.79 8.56 2.61
C LYS A 194 -12.33 8.26 2.89
N ASN A 195 -11.47 9.18 2.49
CA ASN A 195 -10.09 9.18 2.93
C ASN A 195 -9.98 9.83 4.31
N MET A 196 -9.43 9.11 5.30
CA MET A 196 -9.32 9.61 6.68
C MET A 196 -8.09 10.49 6.91
N GLY A 197 -7.19 10.57 5.93
CA GLY A 197 -5.99 11.40 5.98
C GLY A 197 -4.87 10.81 6.86
N ILE A 198 -3.83 11.62 7.08
CA ILE A 198 -2.62 11.23 7.83
C ILE A 198 -2.85 11.25 9.35
N GLY A 199 -3.82 12.03 9.83
CA GLY A 199 -4.03 12.25 11.25
C GLY A 199 -2.88 13.04 11.91
N LYS A 200 -2.80 12.98 13.24
CA LYS A 200 -1.76 13.66 14.02
C LYS A 200 -0.49 12.80 14.06
N LEU A 201 0.63 13.37 13.64
CA LEU A 201 1.95 12.74 13.72
C LEU A 201 2.78 13.35 14.85
N ASN A 202 3.69 12.57 15.41
CA ASN A 202 4.77 13.12 16.26
C ASN A 202 5.96 13.59 15.41
N GLU A 203 6.93 14.25 16.06
CA GLU A 203 8.11 14.81 15.38
C GLU A 203 8.91 13.79 14.57
N TYR A 204 9.10 12.58 15.11
CA TYR A 204 9.80 11.51 14.40
C TYR A 204 9.05 11.06 13.14
N GLU A 205 7.74 10.85 13.25
CA GLU A 205 6.89 10.47 12.11
C GLU A 205 6.82 11.59 11.05
N ILE A 206 6.83 12.86 11.45
CA ILE A 206 6.91 14.01 10.53
C ILE A 206 8.22 13.98 9.74
N GLN A 207 9.36 13.71 10.39
CA GLN A 207 10.65 13.60 9.71
C GLN A 207 10.67 12.42 8.72
N LEU A 208 10.04 11.30 9.05
CA LEU A 208 9.90 10.18 8.12
C LEU A 208 9.02 10.54 6.92
N LEU A 209 7.91 11.24 7.16
CA LEU A 209 7.02 11.71 6.10
C LEU A 209 7.76 12.65 5.12
N GLN A 210 8.57 13.58 5.64
CA GLN A 210 9.37 14.48 4.81
C GLN A 210 10.38 13.72 3.94
N LYS A 211 11.00 12.65 4.48
CA LYS A 211 11.97 11.83 3.73
C LYS A 211 11.30 10.94 2.68
N LEU A 212 10.09 10.44 2.94
CA LEU A 212 9.43 9.52 2.02
C LEU A 212 8.76 10.20 0.83
N ILE A 213 8.27 11.44 0.99
CA ILE A 213 7.55 12.15 -0.09
C ILE A 213 8.37 12.21 -1.39
N PRO A 214 9.65 12.63 -1.40
CA PRO A 214 10.44 12.68 -2.63
C PRO A 214 10.64 11.31 -3.30
N GLU A 215 10.87 10.25 -2.50
CA GLU A 215 11.04 8.90 -3.03
C GLU A 215 9.74 8.37 -3.63
N LEU A 216 8.61 8.63 -2.97
CA LEU A 216 7.29 8.24 -3.45
C LEU A 216 6.92 8.98 -4.75
N GLN A 217 7.17 10.30 -4.83
CA GLN A 217 6.97 11.08 -6.05
C GLN A 217 7.81 10.53 -7.22
N LYS A 218 9.06 10.13 -6.97
CA LYS A 218 9.91 9.47 -7.98
C LYS A 218 9.30 8.15 -8.45
N ASN A 219 8.81 7.32 -7.52
CA ASN A 219 8.17 6.03 -7.86
C ASN A 219 6.90 6.24 -8.69
N ILE A 220 6.07 7.23 -8.33
CA ILE A 220 4.85 7.58 -9.05
C ILE A 220 5.18 8.07 -10.46
N LYS A 221 6.12 9.02 -10.57
CA LYS A 221 6.58 9.56 -11.85
C LYS A 221 7.07 8.45 -12.78
N ARG A 222 7.90 7.53 -12.27
CA ARG A 222 8.39 6.38 -13.03
C ARG A 222 7.25 5.52 -13.60
N GLY A 223 6.21 5.27 -12.80
CA GLY A 223 5.03 4.53 -13.26
C GLY A 223 4.29 5.25 -14.38
N LYS A 224 4.06 6.57 -14.23
CA LYS A 224 3.39 7.40 -15.25
C LYS A 224 4.18 7.47 -16.56
N GLU A 225 5.51 7.62 -16.48
CA GLU A 225 6.41 7.64 -17.65
C GLU A 225 6.43 6.29 -18.38
N PHE A 226 6.47 5.17 -17.64
CA PHE A 226 6.34 3.85 -18.27
C PHE A 226 5.00 3.73 -18.99
N ALA A 227 3.90 4.06 -18.31
CA ALA A 227 2.59 4.03 -18.93
C ALA A 227 2.61 4.87 -20.20
N ALA A 228 3.12 6.11 -20.20
CA ALA A 228 3.16 7.04 -21.35
C ALA A 228 3.68 6.40 -22.65
N THR A 229 4.61 5.46 -22.54
CA THR A 229 5.22 4.78 -23.68
C THR A 229 4.60 3.41 -23.99
N PHE A 230 3.81 2.84 -23.07
CA PHE A 230 3.15 1.54 -23.25
C PHE A 230 2.16 1.54 -24.41
N LYS A 231 2.27 0.52 -25.27
CA LYS A 231 1.33 0.21 -26.35
C LYS A 231 0.74 -1.18 -26.07
N PRO A 232 -0.60 -1.33 -26.03
CA PRO A 232 -1.23 -2.64 -25.94
C PRO A 232 -0.77 -3.56 -27.07
N GLN A 233 -0.63 -4.85 -26.77
CA GLN A 233 -0.43 -5.91 -27.76
C GLN A 233 -1.78 -6.45 -28.22
#